data_AF-A0A2M7Q7Z5-F1
#
_entry.id   AF-A0A2M7Q7Z5-F1
#
_cell.length_a   1.000
_cell.length_b   1.000
_cell.length_c   1.000
_cell.angle_alpha   90.00
_cell.angle_beta   90.00
_cell.angle_gamma   90.00
#
_symmetry.space_group_name_H-M   'P 1'
#
loop_
_entity.id
_entity.type
_entity.pdbx_description
1 polymer ?
#
loop_
_entity_poly.entity_id
_entity_poly.type
_entity_poly.pdbx_seq_one_letter_code
_entity_poly.pdbx_strand_id
1 'polypeptide(L)'
;MLIKEELTKLGHFVIVPRHTEEYATLNTSDHMHNESVKNKINHDLIRQYFNEIEKNDAVLVVNDSLKNIPNYIGGNSFLEMGFAHVLNKKVYLLNPIPEMSYSDEIIAM
;
A
#
# COMPACT_ATOMS: atom_id res chain seq x y z
N MET A 1 12.61 5.68 -2.02
CA MET A 1 13.08 7.06 -1.77
C MET A 1 12.84 7.99 -2.95
N LEU A 2 13.14 7.56 -4.20
CA LEU A 2 12.97 8.39 -5.41
C LEU A 2 11.54 8.93 -5.65
N ILE A 3 10.50 8.08 -5.60
CA ILE A 3 9.11 8.51 -5.88
C ILE A 3 8.64 9.59 -4.89
N LYS A 4 8.97 9.45 -3.61
CA LYS A 4 8.65 10.46 -2.58
C LYS A 4 9.28 11.80 -2.94
N GLU A 5 10.56 11.81 -3.29
CA GLU A 5 11.29 13.03 -3.65
C GLU A 5 10.71 13.71 -4.89
N GLU A 6 10.33 12.93 -5.90
CA GLU A 6 9.69 13.44 -7.12
C GLU A 6 8.35 14.09 -6.81
N LEU A 7 7.47 13.41 -6.06
CA LEU A 7 6.19 13.98 -5.64
C LEU A 7 6.36 15.24 -4.79
N THR A 8 7.35 15.27 -3.89
CA THR A 8 7.67 16.48 -3.11
C THR A 8 8.16 17.63 -4.00
N LYS A 9 8.99 17.36 -5.03
CA LYS A 9 9.41 18.38 -6.00
C LYS A 9 8.23 18.93 -6.82
N LEU A 10 7.21 18.12 -7.05
CA LEU A 10 5.96 18.53 -7.68
C LEU A 10 5.01 19.29 -6.73
N GLY A 11 5.41 19.49 -5.47
CA GLY A 11 4.67 20.26 -4.47
C GLY A 11 3.70 19.45 -3.62
N HIS A 12 3.75 18.12 -3.68
CA HIS A 12 2.91 17.25 -2.84
C HIS A 12 3.51 17.01 -1.46
N PHE A 13 2.65 17.03 -0.43
CA PHE A 13 2.99 16.48 0.88
C PHE A 13 2.84 14.96 0.84
N VAL A 14 3.89 14.23 1.19
CA VAL A 14 3.94 12.77 1.04
C VAL A 14 4.21 12.09 2.38
N ILE A 15 3.26 11.27 2.80
CA ILE A 15 3.42 10.32 3.91
C ILE A 15 3.77 8.97 3.33
N VAL A 16 4.81 8.32 3.86
CA VAL A 16 5.16 6.94 3.53
C VAL A 16 4.84 6.08 4.74
N PRO A 17 4.22 4.89 4.56
CA PRO A 17 3.95 3.97 5.65
C PRO A 17 5.18 3.71 6.52
N ARG A 18 4.95 3.49 7.82
CA ARG A 18 6.07 3.19 8.73
C ARG A 18 6.64 1.82 8.36
N HIS A 19 7.96 1.64 8.52
CA HIS A 19 8.69 0.39 8.26
C HIS A 19 8.84 0.03 6.77
N THR A 20 8.50 0.90 5.81
CA THR A 20 8.72 0.63 4.37
C THR A 20 10.16 0.23 4.05
N GLU A 21 11.15 0.79 4.74
CA GLU A 21 12.57 0.44 4.56
C GLU A 21 12.95 -0.91 5.20
N GLU A 22 12.35 -1.26 6.34
CA GLU A 22 12.59 -2.55 7.01
C GLU A 22 11.97 -3.71 6.24
N TYR A 23 10.77 -3.53 5.67
CA TYR A 23 10.14 -4.56 4.84
C TYR A 23 10.83 -4.72 3.47
N ALA A 24 11.43 -3.67 2.91
CA ALA A 24 12.18 -3.77 1.65
C ALA A 24 13.48 -4.59 1.78
N THR A 25 13.98 -4.79 3.00
CA THR A 25 15.27 -5.45 3.28
C THR A 25 15.12 -6.89 3.79
N LEU A 26 13.92 -7.33 4.19
CA LEU A 26 13.70 -8.63 4.82
C LEU A 26 13.10 -9.67 3.87
N ASN A 27 13.94 -10.61 3.43
CA ASN A 27 13.56 -11.83 2.72
C ASN A 27 13.46 -13.01 3.71
N THR A 28 12.31 -13.33 4.32
CA THR A 28 12.04 -14.67 4.91
C THR A 28 10.55 -14.89 5.24
N SER A 29 10.02 -16.10 4.95
CA SER A 29 8.60 -16.29 4.61
C SER A 29 7.64 -16.80 5.70
N ASP A 30 8.08 -17.29 6.86
CA ASP A 30 7.12 -17.96 7.78
C ASP A 30 7.10 -17.45 9.23
N HIS A 31 8.26 -17.13 9.83
CA HIS A 31 8.28 -16.57 11.20
C HIS A 31 7.73 -15.14 11.26
N MET A 32 7.86 -14.36 10.18
CA MET A 32 7.35 -12.99 10.10
C MET A 32 5.82 -12.91 9.99
N HIS A 33 5.10 -13.93 9.52
CA HIS A 33 3.65 -13.77 9.32
C HIS A 33 2.91 -13.71 10.66
N ASN A 34 3.27 -14.57 11.61
CA ASN A 34 2.73 -14.52 12.98
C ASN A 34 3.18 -13.26 13.75
N GLU A 35 4.43 -12.85 13.58
CA GLU A 35 4.94 -11.63 14.19
C GLU A 35 4.30 -10.38 13.58
N SER A 36 4.06 -10.38 12.26
CA SER A 36 3.33 -9.33 11.53
C SER A 36 1.88 -9.23 11.99
N VAL A 37 1.17 -10.35 12.20
CA VAL A 37 -0.20 -10.33 12.74
C VAL A 37 -0.22 -9.77 14.16
N LYS A 38 0.65 -10.25 15.06
CA LYS A 38 0.75 -9.72 16.43
C LYS A 38 1.09 -8.22 16.42
N ASN A 39 2.03 -7.81 15.58
CA ASN A 39 2.44 -6.41 15.43
C ASN A 39 1.27 -5.53 14.94
N LYS A 40 0.52 -5.99 13.93
CA LYS A 40 -0.68 -5.31 13.42
C LYS A 40 -1.74 -5.13 14.50
N ILE A 41 -1.98 -6.15 15.33
CA ILE A 41 -2.96 -6.11 16.41
C ILE A 41 -2.47 -5.18 17.53
N ASN A 42 -1.24 -5.37 18.00
CA ASN A 42 -0.69 -4.64 19.15
C ASN A 42 -0.58 -3.14 18.89
N HIS A 43 -0.32 -2.73 17.65
CA HIS A 43 -0.21 -1.32 17.26
C HIS A 43 -1.43 -0.81 16.48
N ASP A 44 -2.49 -1.62 16.36
CA ASP A 44 -3.71 -1.28 15.64
C ASP A 44 -3.46 -0.68 14.23
N LEU A 45 -2.49 -1.28 13.51
CA LEU A 45 -1.92 -0.70 12.29
C LEU A 45 -2.98 -0.49 11.20
N ILE A 46 -3.98 -1.37 11.13
CA ILE A 46 -5.06 -1.25 10.14
C ILE A 46 -5.86 0.04 10.37
N ARG A 47 -6.24 0.34 11.62
CA ARG A 47 -6.96 1.58 11.94
C ARG A 47 -6.06 2.80 11.81
N GLN A 48 -4.77 2.67 12.14
CA GLN A 48 -3.82 3.76 11.91
C GLN A 48 -3.75 4.14 10.44
N TYR A 49 -3.55 3.18 9.53
CA TYR A 49 -3.49 3.46 8.09
C TYR A 49 -4.83 3.96 7.54
N PHE A 50 -5.96 3.43 8.01
CA PHE A 50 -7.28 3.99 7.69
C PHE A 50 -7.37 5.48 8.05
N ASN A 51 -6.98 5.85 9.28
CA ASN A 51 -7.02 7.25 9.74
C ASN A 51 -6.05 8.15 8.96
N GLU A 52 -4.89 7.63 8.54
CA GLU A 52 -3.97 8.37 7.68
C GLU A 52 -4.59 8.60 6.30
N ILE A 53 -5.18 7.59 5.68
CA ILE A 53 -5.87 7.72 4.38
C ILE A 53 -7.03 8.73 4.47
N GLU A 54 -7.81 8.68 5.55
CA GLU A 54 -8.91 9.61 5.79
C GLU A 54 -8.47 11.08 5.80
N LYS A 55 -7.31 11.37 6.41
CA LYS A 55 -6.76 12.73 6.54
C LYS A 55 -6.07 13.27 5.28
N ASN A 56 -5.85 12.44 4.28
CA ASN A 56 -5.14 12.81 3.05
C ASN A 56 -6.09 12.80 1.84
N ASP A 57 -5.61 13.36 0.73
CA ASP A 57 -6.42 13.57 -0.48
C ASP A 57 -6.42 12.37 -1.42
N ALA A 58 -5.33 11.59 -1.43
CA ALA A 58 -5.12 10.50 -2.38
C ALA A 58 -4.18 9.42 -1.83
N VAL A 59 -4.26 8.24 -2.44
CA VAL A 59 -3.33 7.12 -2.25
C VAL A 59 -2.63 6.83 -3.58
N LEU A 60 -1.30 6.69 -3.53
CA LEU A 60 -0.50 6.15 -4.62
C LEU A 60 0.04 4.78 -4.22
N VAL A 61 -0.33 3.75 -4.98
CA VAL A 61 0.19 2.39 -4.81
C VAL A 61 1.36 2.20 -5.76
N VAL A 62 2.53 1.94 -5.19
CA VAL A 62 3.75 1.56 -5.92
C VAL A 62 3.70 0.05 -6.15
N ASN A 63 2.99 -0.37 -7.20
CA ASN A 63 2.79 -1.76 -7.56
C ASN A 63 3.92 -2.25 -8.47
N ASP A 64 5.13 -2.33 -7.94
CA ASP A 64 6.26 -2.97 -8.64
C ASP A 64 6.06 -4.48 -8.77
N SER A 65 6.74 -5.10 -9.74
CA SER A 65 6.66 -6.55 -9.91
C SER A 65 7.30 -7.28 -8.72
N LEU A 66 6.62 -8.30 -8.21
CA LEU A 66 7.14 -9.13 -7.12
C LEU A 66 7.33 -10.57 -7.63
N LYS A 67 8.58 -11.04 -7.62
CA LYS A 67 8.97 -12.34 -8.17
C LYS A 67 8.54 -12.45 -9.64
N ASN A 68 7.63 -13.38 -9.94
CA ASN A 68 7.10 -13.64 -11.28
C ASN A 68 5.70 -13.06 -11.50
N ILE A 69 5.21 -12.21 -10.58
CA ILE A 69 3.91 -11.56 -10.70
C ILE A 69 4.12 -10.09 -11.11
N PRO A 70 3.77 -9.71 -12.35
CA PRO A 70 3.92 -8.35 -12.81
C PRO A 70 2.95 -7.41 -12.08
N ASN A 71 3.40 -6.19 -11.80
CA ASN A 71 2.60 -5.11 -11.20
C ASN A 71 1.89 -5.49 -9.89
N TYR A 72 2.52 -6.34 -9.08
CA TYR A 72 1.90 -7.00 -7.94
C TYR A 72 1.30 -6.02 -6.93
N ILE A 73 0.09 -6.32 -6.47
CA ILE A 73 -0.55 -5.64 -5.35
C ILE A 73 -0.70 -6.64 -4.20
N GLY A 74 -0.17 -6.29 -3.02
CA GLY A 74 -0.29 -7.13 -1.84
C GLY A 74 -1.63 -6.95 -1.12
N GLY A 75 -2.01 -7.91 -0.28
CA GLY A 75 -3.28 -7.87 0.45
C GLY A 75 -3.46 -6.62 1.35
N ASN A 76 -2.38 -6.10 1.93
CA ASN A 76 -2.45 -4.84 2.70
C ASN A 76 -2.77 -3.65 1.76
N SER A 77 -2.06 -3.52 0.64
CA SER A 77 -2.29 -2.44 -0.33
C SER A 77 -3.69 -2.52 -0.92
N PHE A 78 -4.18 -3.72 -1.26
CA PHE A 78 -5.55 -3.91 -1.71
C PHE A 78 -6.58 -3.46 -0.66
N LEU A 79 -6.36 -3.77 0.62
CA LEU A 79 -7.24 -3.31 1.70
C LEU A 79 -7.23 -1.78 1.84
N GLU A 80 -6.05 -1.16 1.77
CA GLU A 80 -5.87 0.29 1.84
C GLU A 80 -6.52 1.01 0.63
N MET A 81 -6.45 0.42 -0.56
CA MET A 81 -7.20 0.89 -1.74
C MET A 81 -8.70 0.86 -1.48
N GLY A 82 -9.21 -0.21 -0.87
CA GLY A 82 -10.61 -0.33 -0.46
C GLY A 82 -11.03 0.79 0.51
N PHE A 83 -10.18 1.10 1.51
CA PHE A 83 -10.43 2.23 2.42
C PHE A 83 -10.50 3.56 1.69
N ALA A 84 -9.55 3.82 0.80
CA ALA A 84 -9.54 5.03 -0.01
C ALA A 84 -10.81 5.15 -0.86
N HIS A 85 -11.23 4.07 -1.52
CA HIS A 85 -12.44 4.04 -2.35
C HIS A 85 -13.71 4.38 -1.54
N VAL A 86 -13.94 3.72 -0.40
CA VAL A 86 -15.15 3.98 0.42
C VAL A 86 -15.16 5.38 1.04
N LEU A 87 -13.98 5.98 1.22
CA LEU A 87 -13.82 7.38 1.67
C LEU A 87 -13.86 8.39 0.51
N ASN A 88 -14.15 7.93 -0.73
CA ASN A 88 -14.17 8.74 -1.94
C ASN A 88 -12.85 9.50 -2.19
N LYS A 89 -11.72 8.88 -1.83
CA LYS A 89 -10.36 9.38 -2.07
C LYS A 89 -9.87 8.93 -3.44
N LYS A 90 -8.95 9.68 -4.04
CA LYS A 90 -8.34 9.30 -5.31
C LYS A 90 -7.34 8.16 -5.09
N VAL A 91 -7.45 7.11 -5.89
CA VAL A 91 -6.50 5.99 -5.89
C VAL A 91 -5.72 6.01 -7.21
N TYR A 92 -4.40 6.00 -7.11
CA TYR A 92 -3.48 5.94 -8.24
C TYR A 92 -2.62 4.68 -8.14
N LEU A 93 -2.39 4.04 -9.29
CA LEU A 93 -1.41 2.98 -9.43
C LEU A 93 -0.23 3.49 -10.25
N LEU A 94 1.00 3.17 -9.83
CA LEU A 94 2.19 3.55 -10.58
C LEU A 94 2.29 2.78 -11.92
N ASN A 95 1.95 1.50 -11.88
CA ASN A 95 1.95 0.59 -13.02
C ASN A 95 0.52 0.11 -13.32
N PRO A 96 0.24 -0.43 -14.53
CA PRO A 96 -1.08 -0.95 -14.89
C PRO A 96 -1.64 -1.97 -13.90
N ILE A 97 -2.97 -2.09 -13.85
CA ILE A 97 -3.67 -3.06 -12.99
C ILE A 97 -3.14 -4.48 -13.28
N PRO A 98 -2.67 -5.22 -12.25
CA PRO A 98 -2.19 -6.58 -12.42
C PRO A 98 -3.33 -7.56 -12.70
N GLU A 99 -3.00 -8.70 -13.31
CA GLU A 99 -3.91 -9.85 -13.41
C GLU A 99 -3.82 -10.67 -12.12
N MET A 100 -4.86 -10.60 -11.30
CA MET A 100 -4.98 -11.18 -9.97
C MET A 100 -6.40 -11.70 -9.75
N SER A 101 -6.61 -12.50 -8.71
CA SER A 101 -7.95 -13.02 -8.38
C SER A 101 -8.96 -11.95 -7.93
N TYR A 102 -8.53 -10.70 -7.83
CA TYR A 102 -9.32 -9.54 -7.40
C TYR A 102 -9.11 -8.31 -8.32
N SER A 103 -8.73 -8.55 -9.58
CA SER A 103 -8.55 -7.46 -10.56
C SER A 103 -9.85 -6.72 -10.84
N ASP A 104 -10.98 -7.42 -10.86
CA ASP A 104 -12.29 -6.82 -11.12
C ASP A 104 -12.65 -5.79 -10.04
N GLU A 105 -12.36 -6.09 -8.77
CA GLU A 105 -12.53 -5.15 -7.67
C GLU A 105 -11.63 -3.92 -7.81
N ILE A 106 -10.38 -4.09 -8.26
CA ILE A 106 -9.47 -2.96 -8.49
C ILE A 106 -9.99 -2.07 -9.64
N ILE A 107 -10.57 -2.66 -10.69
CA ILE A 107 -11.13 -1.92 -11.83
C ILE A 107 -12.40 -1.15 -11.42
N ALA A 108 -13.18 -1.70 -10.48
CA ALA A 108 -14.41 -1.09 -9.99
C ALA A 108 -14.19 0.08 -9.01
N MET A 109 -12.99 0.20 -8.43
CA MET A 109 -12.63 1.25 -7.47
C MET A 109 -12.35 2.61 -8.11
#